data_AF-A0A2R6RPW9-F1
#
_entry.id   AF-A0A2R6RPW9-F1
#
_cell.length_a   1.000
_cell.length_b   1.000
_cell.length_c   1.000
_cell.angle_alpha   90.00
_cell.angle_beta   90.00
_cell.angle_gamma   90.00
#
_symmetry.space_group_name_H-M   'P 1'
#
loop_
_entity.id
_entity.type
_entity.pdbx_description
1 polymer ?
#
loop_
_entity_poly.entity_id
_entity_poly.type
_entity_poly.pdbx_seq_one_letter_code
_entity_poly.pdbx_strand_id
1 'polypeptide(L)'
;MYFGWKIDADKWFEYAKLHDLTVVTRVCYFEGEDDSDFSDNENGDIPEIVEEEVDKLFSVAEVCWSFLWELKITPYTACPLKCSMSLRGGVTMLALRDNYKDNSSLTQDKLQQLQDKLGETGPPKWYPSNHFHWTYY
;
A
#
# COMPACT_ATOMS: atom_id res chain seq x y z
N MET A 1 -2.34 16.47 -5.08
CA MET A 1 -2.17 16.44 -3.61
C MET A 1 -2.93 15.24 -3.08
N TYR A 2 -2.47 14.68 -1.96
CA TYR A 2 -3.16 13.60 -1.26
C TYR A 2 -3.51 14.03 0.16
N PHE A 3 -4.63 13.55 0.68
CA PHE A 3 -5.10 13.85 2.03
C PHE A 3 -5.08 12.58 2.87
N GLY A 4 -4.50 12.61 4.07
CA GLY A 4 -4.45 11.43 4.95
C GLY A 4 -3.28 11.45 5.92
N TRP A 5 -2.75 10.28 6.27
CA TRP A 5 -1.66 10.13 7.24
C TRP A 5 -0.46 9.41 6.64
N LYS A 6 0.74 9.82 7.06
CA LYS A 6 1.92 8.97 6.92
C LYS A 6 1.86 7.89 7.99
N ILE A 7 2.12 6.65 7.60
CA ILE A 7 2.08 5.49 8.46
C ILE A 7 3.41 4.74 8.41
N ASP A 8 3.76 4.13 9.53
CA ASP A 8 4.94 3.25 9.65
C ASP A 8 4.62 1.88 9.06
N ALA A 9 5.24 1.54 7.93
CA ALA A 9 4.96 0.31 7.21
C ALA A 9 5.42 -0.94 7.98
N ASP A 10 6.48 -0.85 8.79
CA ASP A 10 6.96 -1.98 9.60
C ASP A 10 5.97 -2.30 10.71
N LYS A 11 5.50 -1.27 11.43
CA LYS A 11 4.46 -1.43 12.46
C LYS A 11 3.21 -2.10 11.88
N TRP A 12 2.72 -1.63 10.75
CA TRP A 12 1.50 -2.16 10.14
C TRP A 12 1.68 -3.51 9.48
N PHE A 13 2.88 -3.84 9.04
CA PHE A 13 3.17 -5.18 8.54
C PHE A 13 3.17 -6.22 9.66
N GLU A 14 3.73 -5.89 10.84
CA GLU A 14 3.61 -6.77 12.02
C GLU A 14 2.15 -6.94 12.45
N TYR A 15 1.36 -5.86 12.40
CA TYR A 15 -0.09 -5.99 12.59
C TYR A 15 -0.72 -6.93 11.56
N ALA A 16 -0.36 -6.83 10.28
CA ALA A 16 -0.89 -7.69 9.24
C ALA A 16 -0.63 -9.18 9.52
N LYS A 17 0.59 -9.52 9.98
CA LYS A 17 0.95 -10.89 10.39
C LYS A 17 0.12 -11.40 11.56
N LEU A 18 -0.12 -10.57 12.56
CA LEU A 18 -0.88 -10.95 13.76
C LEU A 18 -2.38 -11.14 13.51
N HIS A 19 -2.89 -10.59 12.40
CA HIS A 19 -4.32 -10.53 12.10
C HIS A 19 -4.69 -11.28 10.80
N ASP A 20 -3.81 -12.12 10.26
CA ASP A 20 -4.02 -12.90 9.03
C ASP A 20 -4.36 -12.02 7.81
N LEU A 21 -3.75 -10.84 7.71
CA LEU A 21 -3.91 -9.88 6.61
C LEU A 21 -2.66 -9.82 5.70
N THR A 22 -1.78 -10.81 5.79
CA THR A 22 -0.60 -10.90 4.93
C THR A 22 -0.99 -11.27 3.51
N VAL A 23 -0.47 -10.52 2.55
CA VAL A 23 -0.63 -10.80 1.12
C VAL A 23 0.60 -11.52 0.61
N VAL A 24 0.39 -12.67 -0.02
CA VAL A 24 1.43 -13.42 -0.73
C VAL A 24 1.30 -13.12 -2.22
N THR A 25 2.38 -12.63 -2.82
CA THR A 25 2.46 -12.36 -4.25
C THR A 25 3.37 -13.40 -4.91
N ARG A 26 3.15 -13.63 -6.20
CA ARG A 26 4.04 -14.45 -7.02
C ARG A 26 5.01 -13.53 -7.72
N VAL A 27 6.29 -13.71 -7.44
CA VAL A 27 7.38 -12.97 -8.08
C VAL A 27 8.03 -13.90 -9.09
N CYS A 28 8.07 -13.45 -10.33
CA CYS A 28 8.74 -14.16 -11.41
C CYS A 28 10.14 -13.59 -11.54
N TYR A 29 11.15 -14.40 -11.23
CA TYR A 29 12.55 -14.09 -11.46
C TYR A 29 12.97 -14.64 -12.82
N PHE A 30 13.52 -13.77 -13.65
CA PHE A 30 14.18 -14.17 -14.90
C PHE A 30 15.68 -14.29 -14.62
N GLU A 31 16.23 -15.50 -14.70
CA GLU A 31 17.68 -15.69 -14.62
C GLU A 31 18.35 -14.97 -15.80
N GLY A 32 19.18 -13.94 -15.53
CA GLY A 32 20.00 -13.28 -16.55
C GLY A 32 19.99 -11.74 -16.59
N GLU A 33 19.10 -11.05 -15.86
CA GLU A 33 19.04 -9.57 -15.91
C GLU A 33 20.30 -8.85 -15.39
N ASP A 34 21.11 -9.52 -14.56
CA ASP A 34 22.33 -8.95 -13.95
C ASP A 34 23.63 -9.56 -14.54
N ASP A 35 23.51 -10.38 -15.59
CA ASP A 35 24.66 -11.03 -16.21
C ASP A 35 25.15 -10.21 -17.43
N SER A 36 26.30 -9.56 -17.29
CA SER A 36 26.90 -8.70 -18.32
C SER A 36 27.30 -9.43 -19.61
N ASP A 37 27.15 -10.76 -19.64
CA ASP A 37 27.54 -11.65 -20.72
C ASP A 37 26.33 -12.39 -21.34
N PHE A 38 25.09 -11.94 -21.06
CA PHE A 38 23.89 -12.53 -21.63
C PHE A 38 23.86 -12.27 -23.14
N SER A 39 24.39 -13.21 -23.92
CA SER A 39 24.33 -13.18 -25.36
C SER A 39 22.87 -13.37 -25.80
N ASP A 40 22.37 -12.49 -26.69
CA ASP A 40 21.09 -12.57 -27.41
C ASP A 40 20.97 -13.89 -28.21
N ASN A 41 20.87 -15.02 -27.52
CA ASN A 41 20.50 -16.28 -28.12
C ASN A 41 18.98 -16.37 -28.06
N GLU A 42 18.34 -16.02 -29.17
CA GLU A 42 16.89 -15.96 -29.41
C GLU A 42 16.12 -17.30 -29.21
N ASN A 43 16.65 -18.31 -28.50
CA ASN A 43 16.05 -19.64 -28.42
C ASN A 43 16.23 -20.39 -27.08
N GLY A 44 16.57 -19.70 -25.99
CA GLY A 44 16.57 -20.30 -24.66
C GLY A 44 15.32 -19.89 -23.89
N ASP A 45 14.43 -20.83 -23.56
CA ASP A 45 13.43 -20.61 -22.51
C ASP A 45 14.18 -20.18 -21.24
N ILE A 46 14.20 -18.87 -20.97
CA ILE A 46 14.79 -18.32 -19.74
C ILE A 46 14.03 -18.98 -18.59
N PRO A 47 14.70 -19.69 -17.67
CA PRO A 47 14.00 -20.35 -16.58
C PRO A 47 13.32 -19.26 -15.72
N GLU A 48 11.99 -19.27 -15.76
CA GLU A 48 11.14 -18.44 -14.92
C GLU A 48 11.03 -19.13 -13.56
N ILE A 49 11.69 -18.57 -12.55
CA ILE A 49 11.51 -19.02 -11.17
C ILE A 49 10.34 -18.22 -10.61
N VAL A 50 9.21 -18.90 -10.36
CA VAL A 50 8.05 -18.30 -9.68
C VAL A 50 8.14 -18.61 -8.20
N GLU A 51 8.48 -17.61 -7.39
CA GLU A 51 8.49 -17.72 -5.93
C GLU A 51 7.29 -17.00 -5.31
N GLU A 52 6.75 -17.58 -4.24
CA GLU A 52 5.71 -16.94 -3.44
C GLU A 52 6.36 -16.14 -2.31
N GLU A 53 6.20 -14.82 -2.35
CA GLU A 53 6.79 -13.91 -1.37
C GLU A 53 5.70 -13.13 -0.62
N VAL A 54 5.96 -12.84 0.66
CA VAL A 54 5.07 -11.98 1.44
C VAL A 54 5.33 -10.53 1.06
N ASP A 55 4.36 -9.91 0.42
CA ASP A 55 4.45 -8.51 0.02
C ASP A 55 4.09 -7.60 1.19
N LYS A 56 5.10 -6.93 1.73
CA LYS A 56 4.94 -5.99 2.85
C LYS A 56 3.97 -4.86 2.53
N LEU A 57 4.08 -4.25 1.37
CA LEU A 57 3.30 -3.06 1.04
C LEU A 57 1.84 -3.41 0.78
N PHE A 58 1.58 -4.51 0.06
CA PHE A 58 0.22 -5.02 -0.10
C PHE A 58 -0.39 -5.46 1.23
N SER A 59 0.38 -6.11 2.11
CA SER A 59 -0.11 -6.49 3.44
C SER A 59 -0.52 -5.26 4.27
N VAL A 60 0.29 -4.20 4.25
CA VAL A 60 -0.05 -2.92 4.89
C VAL A 60 -1.27 -2.26 4.24
N ALA A 61 -1.35 -2.32 2.91
CA ALA A 61 -2.51 -1.86 2.15
C ALA A 61 -3.79 -2.54 2.62
N GLU A 62 -3.71 -3.85 2.86
CA GLU A 62 -4.86 -4.66 3.20
C GLU A 62 -5.33 -4.44 4.64
N VAL A 63 -4.40 -4.15 5.56
CA VAL A 63 -4.75 -3.61 6.89
C VAL A 63 -5.53 -2.31 6.75
N CYS A 64 -5.02 -1.35 5.97
CA CYS A 64 -5.68 -0.07 5.79
C CYS A 64 -7.07 -0.23 5.16
N TRP A 65 -7.19 -1.11 4.17
CA TRP A 65 -8.44 -1.42 3.49
C TRP A 65 -9.45 -2.04 4.44
N SER A 66 -9.02 -2.96 5.31
CA SER A 66 -9.88 -3.58 6.33
C SER A 66 -10.49 -2.53 7.26
N PHE A 67 -9.72 -1.53 7.70
CA PHE A 67 -10.24 -0.45 8.56
C PHE A 67 -11.25 0.43 7.83
N LEU A 68 -10.99 0.77 6.57
CA LEU A 68 -11.93 1.55 5.76
C LEU A 68 -13.23 0.78 5.55
N TRP A 69 -13.15 -0.53 5.28
CA TRP A 69 -14.31 -1.40 5.12
C TRP A 69 -15.14 -1.50 6.41
N GLU A 70 -14.49 -1.78 7.54
CA GLU A 70 -15.11 -1.87 8.86
C GLU A 70 -15.87 -0.60 9.22
N LEU A 71 -15.26 0.57 8.98
CA LEU A 71 -15.85 1.88 9.25
C LEU A 71 -16.81 2.36 8.16
N LYS A 72 -17.01 1.56 7.10
CA LYS A 72 -17.82 1.92 5.92
C LYS A 72 -17.39 3.28 5.35
N ILE A 73 -16.08 3.50 5.25
CA ILE A 73 -15.45 4.66 4.63
C ILE A 73 -15.14 4.26 3.19
N THR A 74 -15.54 5.10 2.24
CA THR A 74 -15.22 4.89 0.83
C THR A 74 -13.74 5.17 0.62
N PRO A 75 -12.98 4.20 0.09
CA PRO A 75 -11.55 4.38 -0.13
C PRO A 75 -11.29 5.48 -1.17
N TYR A 76 -10.07 6.01 -1.16
CA TYR A 76 -9.61 7.00 -2.15
C TYR A 76 -9.75 6.48 -3.59
N THR A 77 -9.60 5.17 -3.79
CA THR A 77 -9.72 4.50 -5.08
C THR A 77 -10.08 3.02 -4.89
N ALA A 78 -10.40 2.31 -5.97
CA ALA A 78 -10.80 0.91 -5.94
C ALA A 78 -9.64 -0.08 -5.71
N CYS A 79 -8.40 0.41 -5.55
CA CYS A 79 -7.20 -0.41 -5.42
C CYS A 79 -6.56 -0.21 -4.02
N PRO A 80 -6.43 -1.28 -3.21
CA PRO A 80 -5.85 -1.21 -1.86
C PRO A 80 -4.45 -0.60 -1.82
N LEU A 81 -3.56 -0.99 -2.73
CA LEU A 81 -2.20 -0.43 -2.84
C LEU A 81 -2.19 1.10 -2.94
N LYS A 82 -3.18 1.65 -3.62
CA LYS A 82 -3.27 3.09 -3.81
C LYS A 82 -3.83 3.82 -2.59
N CYS A 83 -4.39 3.07 -1.64
CA CYS A 83 -4.63 3.56 -0.29
C CYS A 83 -3.35 3.61 0.53
N SER A 84 -2.27 2.91 0.18
CA SER A 84 -1.02 2.84 0.92
C SER A 84 0.20 3.11 0.01
N MET A 85 0.48 4.38 -0.30
CA MET A 85 1.55 4.72 -1.25
C MET A 85 2.94 4.75 -0.57
N SER A 86 3.94 4.13 -1.18
CA SER A 86 5.33 4.21 -0.72
C SER A 86 5.92 5.62 -0.90
N LEU A 87 6.52 6.17 0.16
CA LEU A 87 7.47 7.26 0.10
C LEU A 87 8.87 6.68 -0.17
N ARG A 88 9.87 7.49 -0.56
CA ARG A 88 11.27 7.03 -0.45
C ARG A 88 11.58 6.72 1.02
N GLY A 89 12.13 5.52 1.31
CA GLY A 89 12.27 4.99 2.68
C GLY A 89 10.96 4.32 3.16
N GLY A 90 11.02 3.43 4.16
CA GLY A 90 9.92 2.56 4.62
C GLY A 90 8.66 3.23 5.20
N VAL A 91 8.36 4.47 4.82
CA VAL A 91 7.17 5.22 5.20
C VAL A 91 6.14 5.10 4.08
N THR A 92 4.92 4.72 4.43
CA THR A 92 3.78 4.60 3.52
C THR A 92 2.75 5.68 3.86
N MET A 93 1.84 6.04 2.96
CA MET A 93 0.73 6.97 3.25
C MET A 93 -0.62 6.32 3.08
N LEU A 94 -1.47 6.41 4.12
CA LEU A 94 -2.90 6.18 3.99
C LEU A 94 -3.57 7.35 3.28
N ALA A 95 -4.01 7.16 2.04
CA ALA A 95 -4.76 8.17 1.27
C ALA A 95 -6.26 8.05 1.50
N LEU A 96 -6.88 9.14 1.95
CA LEU A 96 -8.32 9.29 2.12
C LEU A 96 -8.92 10.02 0.92
N ARG A 97 -10.18 9.69 0.60
CA ARG A 97 -10.95 10.48 -0.36
C ARG A 97 -11.22 11.85 0.25
N ASP A 98 -10.82 12.91 -0.46
CA ASP A 98 -11.14 14.27 -0.04
C ASP A 98 -12.66 14.51 -0.09
N ASN A 99 -13.17 15.12 0.97
CA ASN A 99 -14.57 15.22 1.33
C ASN A 99 -15.21 16.56 0.98
N TYR A 100 -14.54 17.44 0.23
CA TYR A 100 -15.08 18.76 -0.11
C TYR A 100 -16.33 18.77 -1.02
N LYS A 101 -16.97 17.62 -1.29
CA LYS A 101 -18.19 17.52 -2.10
C LYS A 101 -19.21 16.55 -1.49
N ASP A 102 -20.11 17.10 -0.66
CA ASP A 102 -21.53 16.75 -0.41
C ASP A 102 -22.02 15.28 -0.27
N ASN A 103 -21.16 14.27 -0.32
CA ASN A 103 -21.58 12.87 -0.14
C ASN A 103 -20.46 11.97 0.40
N SER A 104 -19.83 12.44 1.46
CA SER A 104 -18.70 11.77 2.11
C SER A 104 -19.18 10.68 3.07
N SER A 105 -18.73 9.45 2.85
CA SER A 105 -18.80 8.36 3.82
C SER A 105 -17.84 8.54 5.00
N LEU A 106 -16.90 9.48 4.92
CA LEU A 106 -15.94 9.86 5.94
C LEU A 106 -16.48 11.03 6.77
N THR A 107 -17.35 10.69 7.72
CA THR A 107 -17.86 11.63 8.74
C THR A 107 -16.80 11.90 9.81
N GLN A 108 -16.94 12.98 10.59
CA GLN A 108 -16.03 13.29 11.70
C GLN A 108 -15.89 12.14 12.71
N ASP A 109 -16.99 11.47 13.05
CA ASP A 109 -16.99 10.33 13.98
C ASP A 109 -16.13 9.17 13.45
N LYS A 110 -16.40 8.72 12.22
CA LYS A 110 -15.57 7.72 11.53
C LYS A 110 -14.11 8.14 11.34
N LEU A 111 -13.84 9.43 11.14
CA LEU A 111 -12.47 9.94 11.07
C LEU A 111 -11.76 9.77 12.41
N GLN A 112 -12.44 10.05 13.52
CA GLN A 112 -11.91 9.82 14.87
C GLN A 112 -11.68 8.32 15.13
N GLN A 113 -12.65 7.47 14.80
CA GLN A 113 -12.48 6.01 14.95
C GLN A 113 -11.33 5.46 14.11
N LEU A 114 -11.15 5.97 12.88
CA LEU A 114 -10.03 5.59 12.02
C LEU A 114 -8.70 6.07 12.63
N GLN A 115 -8.67 7.29 13.14
CA GLN A 115 -7.50 7.85 13.81
C GLN A 115 -7.10 7.02 15.04
N ASP A 116 -8.07 6.61 15.85
CA ASP A 116 -7.87 5.77 17.04
C ASP A 116 -7.33 4.38 16.63
N LYS A 117 -7.89 3.76 15.58
CA LYS A 117 -7.39 2.50 15.03
C LYS A 117 -5.94 2.63 14.56
N LEU A 118 -5.59 3.74 13.92
CA LEU A 118 -4.22 3.97 13.43
C LEU A 118 -3.24 4.33 14.58
N GLY A 119 -3.74 4.71 15.75
CA GLY A 119 -2.94 5.27 16.83
C GLY A 119 -2.33 6.62 16.47
N GLU A 120 -2.96 7.35 15.54
CA GLU A 120 -2.53 8.69 15.13
C GLU A 120 -3.08 9.73 16.10
N THR A 121 -2.27 10.72 16.50
CA THR A 121 -2.70 11.74 17.47
C THR A 121 -3.15 13.05 16.80
N GLY A 122 -2.85 13.23 15.52
CA GLY A 122 -3.17 14.44 14.77
C GLY A 122 -4.18 14.22 13.64
N PRO A 123 -4.85 15.28 13.18
CA PRO A 123 -5.72 15.20 12.02
C PRO A 123 -4.91 14.86 10.75
N PRO A 124 -5.56 14.28 9.73
CA PRO A 124 -4.94 14.02 8.43
C PRO A 124 -4.46 15.33 7.79
N LYS A 125 -3.41 15.25 6.97
CA LYS A 125 -2.74 16.38 6.35
C LYS A 125 -2.74 16.26 4.83
N TRP A 126 -2.55 17.40 4.19
CA TRP A 126 -2.31 17.49 2.76
C TRP A 126 -0.84 17.28 2.43
N TYR A 127 -0.57 16.36 1.52
CA TYR A 127 0.77 16.05 1.03
C TYR A 127 0.89 16.31 -0.48
N PRO A 128 2.01 16.90 -0.93
CA PRO A 128 2.32 17.04 -2.35
C PRO A 128 2.34 15.68 -3.05
N SER A 129 1.77 15.58 -4.25
CA SER A 129 1.69 14.31 -4.99
C SER A 129 3.04 13.81 -5.50
N ASN A 130 3.99 14.72 -5.71
CA ASN A 130 5.36 14.41 -6.12
C ASN A 130 6.18 13.68 -5.03
N HIS A 131 5.66 13.57 -3.80
CA HIS A 131 6.32 12.84 -2.72
C HIS A 131 6.02 11.33 -2.74
N PHE A 132 5.08 10.90 -3.59
CA PHE A 132 4.64 9.50 -3.66
C PHE A 132 4.91 8.96 -5.04
N HIS A 133 5.62 7.84 -5.10
CA HIS A 133 5.76 7.08 -6.32
C HIS A 133 4.85 5.87 -6.21
N TRP A 134 4.10 5.59 -7.27
CA TRP A 134 3.45 4.30 -7.42
C TRP A 134 4.55 3.25 -7.52
N THR A 135 4.57 2.28 -6.62
CA THR A 135 5.23 1.01 -6.87
C THR A 135 4.45 0.35 -8.01
N TYR A 136 4.92 0.54 -9.24
CA TYR A 136 4.60 -0.36 -10.33
C TYR A 136 5.50 -1.57 -10.09
N TYR A 137 4.90 -2.67 -9.64
CA TYR A 137 5.47 -3.98 -9.93
C TYR A 137 5.29 -4.24 -11.42
#